data_AF-A0A7S3MI44-F1
#
_entry.id   AF-A0A7S3MI44-F1
#
_cell.length_a   1.000
_cell.length_b   1.000
_cell.length_c   1.000
_cell.angle_alpha   90.00
_cell.angle_beta   90.00
_cell.angle_gamma   90.00
#
_symmetry.space_group_name_H-M   'P 1'
#
loop_
_entity.id
_entity.type
_entity.pdbx_description
1 polymer ?
#
loop_
_entity_poly.entity_id
_entity_poly.type
_entity_poly.pdbx_seq_one_letter_code
_entity_poly.pdbx_strand_id
1 'polypeptide(L)'
;GATNSNTTVNPAFGTVRSTMNPAFNRRGSANSVADNGNNTSNHNLHAHTTPPSGARKAPKSTRLLEHEYVFWLGDLNYRLDEEVEIVEIFERLYNETWETLRLQDQLHMERNKKNVFH
;
A
#
# COMPACT_ATOMS: atom_id res chain seq x y z
N GLY A 1 -22.58 -22.96 44.31
CA GLY A 1 -22.82 -22.38 42.97
C GLY A 1 -21.50 -22.38 42.25
N ALA A 2 -21.35 -23.26 41.27
CA ALA A 2 -20.10 -23.47 40.53
C ALA A 2 -20.09 -22.58 39.28
N THR A 3 -19.09 -21.73 39.16
CA THR A 3 -18.64 -21.20 37.86
C THR A 3 -17.15 -21.47 37.78
N ASN A 4 -16.81 -22.47 36.98
CA ASN A 4 -15.46 -22.96 36.75
C ASN A 4 -14.73 -21.94 35.85
N SER A 5 -13.76 -21.22 36.40
CA SER A 5 -12.74 -20.54 35.60
C SER A 5 -11.70 -21.58 35.21
N ASN A 6 -11.80 -22.13 34.00
CA ASN A 6 -10.77 -22.99 33.45
C ASN A 6 -9.66 -22.11 32.85
N THR A 7 -8.73 -21.69 33.70
CA THR A 7 -7.48 -21.06 33.28
C THR A 7 -6.50 -22.17 32.91
N THR A 8 -6.41 -22.50 31.62
CA THR A 8 -5.31 -23.34 31.12
C THR A 8 -4.15 -22.43 30.77
N VAL A 9 -3.11 -22.45 31.60
CA VAL A 9 -1.81 -21.82 31.32
C VAL A 9 -1.04 -22.74 30.38
N ASN A 10 -0.57 -22.23 29.23
CA ASN A 10 0.30 -22.97 28.32
C ASN A 10 1.63 -22.20 28.17
N PRO A 11 2.80 -22.78 28.51
CA PRO A 11 4.07 -22.07 28.52
C PRO A 11 4.82 -22.27 27.20
N ALA A 12 4.33 -21.71 26.10
CA ALA A 12 5.09 -21.53 24.87
C ALA A 12 4.27 -20.70 23.87
N PHE A 13 4.84 -19.59 23.38
CA PHE A 13 4.35 -18.73 22.29
C PHE A 13 3.04 -17.96 22.54
N GLY A 14 3.17 -16.64 22.74
CA GLY A 14 2.06 -15.71 22.80
C GLY A 14 1.54 -15.37 21.40
N THR A 15 0.27 -15.70 21.12
CA THR A 15 -0.49 -15.13 20.00
C THR A 15 -1.91 -14.88 20.46
N VAL A 16 -2.32 -13.61 20.49
CA VAL A 16 -3.68 -13.18 20.82
C VAL A 16 -4.48 -13.13 19.51
N ARG A 17 -5.52 -13.95 19.38
CA ARG A 17 -6.54 -13.80 18.32
C ARG A 17 -7.92 -13.71 18.94
N SER A 18 -8.50 -12.51 18.88
CA SER A 18 -9.90 -12.25 19.18
C SER A 18 -10.71 -12.46 17.90
N THR A 19 -11.57 -13.48 17.86
CA THR A 19 -12.53 -13.67 16.76
C THR A 19 -13.92 -13.28 17.25
N MET A 20 -14.35 -12.06 16.94
CA MET A 20 -15.75 -11.63 17.07
C MET A 20 -16.52 -12.00 15.81
N ASN A 21 -17.71 -12.56 16.00
CA ASN A 21 -18.64 -13.02 14.99
C ASN A 21 -19.91 -12.16 15.10
N PRO A 22 -20.46 -11.59 14.02
CA PRO A 22 -21.84 -11.13 14.04
C PRO A 22 -22.72 -11.92 13.07
N ALA A 23 -23.63 -12.70 13.67
CA ALA A 23 -24.82 -13.21 13.01
C ALA A 23 -25.83 -12.08 12.81
N PHE A 24 -26.38 -11.89 11.61
CA PHE A 24 -27.70 -11.25 11.45
C PHE A 24 -28.40 -11.77 10.18
N ASN A 25 -29.47 -12.52 10.40
CA ASN A 25 -30.41 -13.02 9.42
C ASN A 25 -31.71 -12.20 9.55
N ARG A 26 -32.15 -11.50 8.51
CA ARG A 26 -33.55 -11.04 8.36
C ARG A 26 -33.96 -11.04 6.89
N ARG A 27 -34.89 -11.94 6.54
CA ARG A 27 -35.74 -11.91 5.34
C ARG A 27 -37.01 -11.10 5.61
N GLY A 28 -37.59 -10.57 4.52
CA GLY A 28 -38.93 -9.97 4.42
C GLY A 28 -38.82 -8.48 4.08
N SER A 29 -39.57 -7.87 3.18
CA SER A 29 -40.66 -8.28 2.30
C SER A 29 -40.79 -7.17 1.24
N ALA A 30 -41.30 -7.51 0.06
CA ALA A 30 -41.56 -6.59 -1.03
C ALA A 30 -42.50 -5.44 -0.63
N ASN A 31 -42.27 -4.25 -1.21
CA ASN A 31 -43.32 -3.31 -1.61
C ASN A 31 -42.80 -2.42 -2.75
N SER A 32 -43.42 -2.59 -3.91
CA SER A 32 -43.34 -1.72 -5.08
C SER A 32 -44.34 -0.57 -4.94
N VAL A 33 -43.91 0.68 -5.11
CA VAL A 33 -44.73 1.75 -5.75
C VAL A 33 -43.76 2.75 -6.38
N ALA A 34 -43.96 3.01 -7.67
CA ALA A 34 -43.26 3.99 -8.47
C ALA A 34 -43.63 5.42 -8.03
N ASP A 35 -42.67 6.34 -8.01
CA ASP A 35 -42.97 7.74 -8.30
C ASP A 35 -41.90 8.35 -9.20
N ASN A 36 -42.43 9.11 -10.13
CA ASN A 36 -41.89 9.62 -11.36
C ASN A 36 -41.33 11.02 -11.10
N GLY A 37 -40.02 11.18 -11.20
CA GLY A 37 -39.34 12.45 -10.97
C GLY A 37 -38.21 12.66 -11.96
N ASN A 38 -38.56 12.80 -13.24
CA ASN A 38 -37.69 13.38 -14.27
C ASN A 38 -37.24 14.76 -13.83
N ASN A 39 -36.04 14.87 -13.23
CA ASN A 39 -35.39 16.16 -13.03
C ASN A 39 -34.30 16.35 -14.09
N THR A 40 -34.75 16.46 -15.35
CA THR A 40 -33.93 16.97 -16.46
C THR A 40 -33.82 18.48 -16.34
N SER A 41 -32.87 18.97 -15.54
CA SER A 41 -32.35 20.32 -15.73
C SER A 41 -31.13 20.24 -16.64
N ASN A 42 -31.40 20.02 -17.93
CA ASN A 42 -30.41 20.26 -18.98
C ASN A 42 -30.22 21.78 -19.12
N HIS A 43 -29.32 22.36 -18.33
CA HIS A 43 -28.78 23.69 -18.64
C HIS A 43 -27.84 23.54 -19.83
N ASN A 44 -28.45 23.49 -21.02
CA ASN A 44 -27.77 23.43 -22.30
C ASN A 44 -27.26 24.83 -22.65
N LEU A 45 -26.23 25.30 -21.95
CA LEU A 45 -25.46 26.48 -22.34
C LEU A 45 -24.64 26.11 -23.58
N HIS A 46 -25.22 26.33 -24.76
CA HIS A 46 -24.45 26.39 -26.01
C HIS A 46 -23.57 27.64 -25.98
N ALA A 47 -22.48 27.57 -25.22
CA ALA A 47 -21.38 28.48 -25.39
C ALA A 47 -20.71 28.11 -26.73
N HIS A 48 -21.15 28.74 -27.82
CA HIS A 48 -20.33 28.90 -29.01
C HIS A 48 -19.10 29.73 -28.62
N THR A 49 -18.13 29.06 -28.00
CA THR A 49 -16.77 29.54 -27.91
C THR A 49 -16.10 29.03 -29.17
N THR A 50 -15.97 29.90 -30.17
CA THR A 50 -14.85 29.77 -31.10
C THR A 50 -13.61 29.56 -30.25
N PRO A 51 -12.83 28.47 -30.44
CA PRO A 51 -11.59 28.32 -29.71
C PRO A 51 -10.73 29.56 -30.05
N PRO A 52 -10.25 30.33 -29.06
CA PRO A 52 -9.34 31.41 -29.35
C PRO A 52 -8.14 30.80 -30.10
N SER A 53 -7.97 31.26 -31.34
CA SER A 53 -6.79 31.00 -32.16
C SER A 53 -5.56 31.41 -31.36
N GLY A 54 -4.92 30.44 -30.71
CA GLY A 54 -3.94 30.70 -29.66
C GLY A 54 -4.00 29.75 -28.47
N ALA A 55 -4.92 28.79 -28.42
CA ALA A 55 -4.91 27.70 -27.44
C ALA A 55 -3.54 26.99 -27.48
N ARG A 56 -2.63 27.37 -26.58
CA ARG A 56 -1.37 26.66 -26.34
C ARG A 56 -1.77 25.23 -26.04
N LYS A 57 -1.33 24.28 -26.89
CA LYS A 57 -1.47 22.86 -26.58
C LYS A 57 -0.97 22.68 -25.15
N ALA A 58 -1.85 22.19 -24.27
CA ALA A 58 -1.42 21.78 -22.94
C ALA A 58 -0.22 20.84 -23.12
N PRO A 59 0.86 21.02 -22.34
CA PRO A 59 2.01 20.14 -22.46
C PRO A 59 1.52 18.70 -22.34
N LYS A 60 1.94 17.86 -23.28
CA LYS A 60 1.67 16.42 -23.17
C LYS A 60 2.24 15.99 -21.83
N SER A 61 1.42 15.38 -20.98
CA SER A 61 1.90 14.82 -19.73
C SER A 61 2.83 13.65 -20.05
N THR A 62 4.13 13.85 -19.88
CA THR A 62 5.13 12.79 -19.95
C THR A 62 4.93 11.84 -18.78
N ARG A 63 4.91 10.52 -19.01
CA ARG A 63 4.81 9.55 -17.90
C ARG A 63 6.08 9.63 -17.04
N LEU A 64 5.99 9.19 -15.79
CA LEU A 64 7.12 9.26 -14.83
C LEU A 64 8.42 8.70 -15.43
N LEU A 65 8.35 7.54 -16.10
CA LEU A 65 9.49 6.86 -16.69
C LEU A 65 9.87 7.34 -18.09
N GLU A 66 9.18 8.33 -18.65
CA GLU A 66 9.46 8.90 -19.99
C GLU A 66 10.37 10.14 -19.93
N HIS A 67 10.85 10.50 -18.73
CA HIS A 67 11.83 11.57 -18.57
C HIS A 67 13.22 11.09 -18.96
N GLU A 68 14.05 11.98 -19.50
CA GLU A 68 15.45 11.69 -19.87
C GLU A 68 16.27 11.22 -18.67
N TYR A 69 15.97 11.76 -17.49
CA TYR A 69 16.58 11.39 -16.22
C TYR A 69 15.50 11.25 -15.15
N VAL A 70 15.55 10.14 -14.42
CA VAL A 70 14.68 9.88 -13.27
C VAL A 70 15.56 9.66 -12.04
N PHE A 71 15.49 10.57 -11.08
CA PHE A 71 16.12 10.41 -9.77
C PHE A 71 15.08 9.88 -8.79
N TRP A 72 15.25 8.62 -8.37
CA TRP A 72 14.39 8.01 -7.36
C TRP A 72 15.17 7.90 -6.05
N LEU A 73 14.83 8.76 -5.10
CA LEU A 73 15.53 8.92 -3.82
C LEU A 73 14.51 9.01 -2.69
N GLY A 74 14.92 8.64 -1.48
CA GLY A 74 14.10 8.72 -0.28
C GLY A 74 14.44 7.62 0.71
N ASP A 75 13.63 7.49 1.74
CA ASP A 75 13.67 6.35 2.65
C ASP A 75 13.00 5.16 1.96
N LEU A 76 13.81 4.33 1.30
CA LEU A 76 13.35 3.10 0.65
C LEU A 76 13.05 1.99 1.67
N ASN A 77 13.46 2.19 2.93
CA ASN A 77 13.20 1.32 4.07
C ASN A 77 13.60 -0.16 3.88
N TYR A 78 14.56 -0.44 2.99
CA TYR A 78 15.21 -1.74 2.90
C TYR A 78 16.14 -1.92 4.10
N ARG A 79 16.15 -3.12 4.65
CA ARG A 79 16.95 -3.49 5.82
C ARG A 79 17.97 -4.57 5.43
N LEU A 80 18.85 -4.91 6.35
CA LEU A 80 19.66 -6.13 6.22
C LEU A 80 18.77 -7.36 6.34
N ASP A 81 19.22 -8.48 5.77
CA ASP A 81 18.58 -9.78 5.94
C ASP A 81 18.40 -10.14 7.43
N GLU A 82 17.28 -10.77 7.78
CA GLU A 82 16.95 -11.20 9.15
C GLU A 82 17.91 -12.28 9.66
N GLU A 83 18.61 -12.97 8.76
CA GLU A 83 19.64 -13.95 9.11
C GLU A 83 20.94 -13.32 9.67
N VAL A 84 21.13 -11.99 9.52
CA VAL A 84 22.32 -11.31 10.04
C VAL A 84 22.10 -10.90 11.50
N GLU A 85 22.82 -11.54 12.40
CA GLU A 85 22.76 -11.27 13.83
C GLU A 85 23.24 -9.85 14.18
N ILE A 86 22.58 -9.21 15.15
CA ILE A 86 22.88 -7.81 15.51
C ILE A 86 24.32 -7.61 15.99
N VAL A 87 24.88 -8.62 16.68
CA VAL A 87 26.27 -8.60 17.16
C VAL A 87 27.23 -8.58 15.98
N GLU A 88 26.97 -9.40 14.95
CA GLU A 88 27.77 -9.46 13.73
C GLU A 88 27.72 -8.13 12.96
N ILE A 89 26.55 -7.45 12.93
CA ILE A 89 26.43 -6.11 12.34
C ILE A 89 27.37 -5.14 13.03
N PHE A 90 27.34 -5.07 14.36
CA PHE A 90 28.18 -4.15 15.12
C PHE A 90 29.67 -4.46 14.96
N GLU A 91 30.05 -5.74 14.96
CA GLU A 91 31.44 -6.16 14.72
C GLU A 91 31.93 -5.71 13.34
N ARG A 92 31.11 -5.89 12.29
CA ARG A 92 31.47 -5.49 10.92
C ARG A 92 31.54 -3.99 10.75
N LEU A 93 30.67 -3.23 11.42
CA LEU A 93 30.73 -1.78 11.46
C LEU A 93 32.01 -1.29 12.15
N TYR A 94 32.36 -1.89 13.30
CA TYR A 94 33.57 -1.53 14.04
C TYR A 94 34.85 -1.82 13.26
N ASN A 95 34.88 -2.96 12.55
CA ASN A 95 36.04 -3.39 11.77
C ASN A 95 36.09 -2.81 10.35
N GLU A 96 35.22 -1.86 9.99
CA GLU A 96 35.13 -1.27 8.66
C GLU A 96 34.98 -2.31 7.52
N THR A 97 34.32 -3.44 7.80
CA THR A 97 34.06 -4.50 6.81
C THR A 97 32.63 -4.44 6.28
N TRP A 98 32.08 -3.23 6.15
CA TRP A 98 30.69 -2.97 5.77
C TRP A 98 30.33 -3.45 4.36
N GLU A 99 31.30 -3.70 3.48
CA GLU A 99 31.07 -4.27 2.15
C GLU A 99 30.37 -5.63 2.24
N THR A 100 30.68 -6.41 3.28
CA THR A 100 30.03 -7.70 3.53
C THR A 100 28.59 -7.54 3.99
N LEU A 101 28.27 -6.48 4.75
CA LEU A 101 26.89 -6.13 5.12
C LEU A 101 26.10 -5.69 3.89
N ARG A 102 26.74 -4.96 2.97
CA ARG A 102 26.10 -4.52 1.71
C ARG A 102 25.65 -5.68 0.83
N LEU A 103 26.29 -6.84 0.90
CA LEU A 103 25.85 -8.05 0.19
C LEU A 103 24.54 -8.63 0.76
N GLN A 104 24.26 -8.35 2.03
CA GLN A 104 23.06 -8.78 2.75
C GLN A 104 21.97 -7.70 2.79
N ASP A 105 22.19 -6.55 2.16
CA ASP A 105 21.19 -5.49 2.03
C ASP A 105 20.06 -5.92 1.07
N GLN A 106 18.82 -5.84 1.53
CA GLN A 106 17.66 -6.29 0.76
C GLN A 106 17.52 -5.54 -0.58
N LEU A 107 17.81 -4.24 -0.63
CA LEU A 107 17.75 -3.50 -1.90
C LEU A 107 18.79 -4.04 -2.89
N HIS A 108 20.02 -4.28 -2.42
CA HIS A 108 21.07 -4.88 -3.21
C HIS A 108 20.66 -6.27 -3.75
N MET A 109 20.10 -7.12 -2.89
CA MET A 109 19.64 -8.45 -3.26
C MET A 109 18.50 -8.41 -4.29
N GLU A 110 17.47 -7.60 -4.06
CA GLU A 110 16.29 -7.52 -4.92
C GLU A 110 16.61 -6.90 -6.29
N ARG A 111 17.56 -5.95 -6.32
CA ARG A 111 18.09 -5.41 -7.58
C ARG A 111 18.87 -6.47 -8.36
N ASN A 112 19.69 -7.28 -7.69
CA ASN A 112 20.43 -8.38 -8.33
C ASN A 112 19.48 -9.45 -8.90
N LYS A 113 18.34 -9.69 -8.23
CA LYS A 113 17.26 -10.57 -8.71
C LYS A 113 16.39 -9.95 -9.81
N LYS A 114 16.58 -8.66 -10.14
CA LYS A 114 15.76 -7.86 -11.07
C LYS A 114 14.31 -7.65 -10.63
N ASN A 115 14.00 -7.81 -9.35
CA ASN A 115 12.65 -7.61 -8.81
C ASN A 115 12.30 -6.11 -8.69
N VAL A 116 13.31 -5.25 -8.53
CA VAL A 116 13.15 -3.79 -8.38
C VAL A 116 14.23 -3.04 -9.16
N PHE A 117 13.95 -1.77 -9.51
CA PHE A 117 14.88 -0.87 -10.22
C PHE A 117 15.56 -1.52 -11.44
N HIS A 118 14.76 -2.14 -12.30
CA HIS A 118 15.16 -2.78 -13.56
C HIS A 118 15.33 -1.78 -14.72
#